data_AF-A0A967VPJ0-F1
#
_entry.id   AF-A0A967VPJ0-F1
#
_cell.length_a   1.000
_cell.length_b   1.000
_cell.length_c   1.000
_cell.angle_alpha   90.00
_cell.angle_beta   90.00
_cell.angle_gamma   90.00
#
_symmetry.space_group_name_H-M   'P 1'
#
loop_
_entity.id
_entity.type
_entity.pdbx_description
1 polymer ?
#
loop_
_entity_poly.entity_id
_entity_poly.type
_entity_poly.pdbx_seq_one_letter_code
_entity_poly.pdbx_strand_id
1 'polypeptide(L)'
;NTVARAVESAAALDVDMLTLHASGGTAMMRAARDAVGLDGPKLVAVTLLTSFSGSDVEEVWGKELRSIRDDVARLAALAAEAGLDGVVSSALEVEAVKRRHGSAFLVVTPGIRPEGEEAGD
;
A
#
# COMPACT_ATOMS: atom_id res chain seq x y z
N ASN A 1 5.24 -13.90 -14.41
CA ASN A 1 5.02 -13.10 -13.19
C ASN A 1 3.63 -13.45 -12.65
N THR A 2 3.54 -14.12 -11.50
CA THR A 2 2.26 -14.62 -10.94
C THR A 2 1.34 -13.49 -10.48
N VAL A 3 1.90 -12.42 -9.89
CA VAL A 3 1.11 -11.28 -9.40
C VAL A 3 0.51 -10.49 -10.55
N ALA A 4 1.25 -10.30 -11.64
CA ALA A 4 0.71 -9.68 -12.86
C ALA A 4 -0.56 -10.40 -13.37
N ARG A 5 -0.51 -11.74 -13.48
CA ARG A 5 -1.66 -12.56 -13.89
C ARG A 5 -2.83 -12.51 -12.92
N ALA A 6 -2.54 -12.46 -11.61
CA ALA A 6 -3.58 -12.30 -10.60
C ALA A 6 -4.28 -10.94 -10.71
N VAL A 7 -3.50 -9.87 -10.97
CA VAL A 7 -4.02 -8.51 -11.17
C VAL A 7 -4.84 -8.41 -12.46
N GLU A 8 -4.41 -9.02 -13.56
CA GLU A 8 -5.22 -9.15 -14.79
C GLU A 8 -6.55 -9.86 -14.53
N SER A 9 -6.51 -10.99 -13.83
CA SER A 9 -7.70 -11.78 -13.52
C SER A 9 -8.68 -11.01 -12.63
N ALA A 10 -8.16 -10.27 -11.64
CA ALA A 10 -8.99 -9.48 -10.74
C ALA A 10 -9.55 -8.22 -11.44
N ALA A 11 -8.79 -7.59 -12.33
CA ALA A 11 -9.26 -6.47 -13.14
C ALA A 11 -10.43 -6.85 -14.07
N ALA A 12 -10.47 -8.10 -14.54
CA ALA A 12 -11.59 -8.61 -15.35
C ALA A 12 -12.93 -8.70 -14.58
N LEU A 13 -12.92 -8.52 -13.26
CA LEU A 13 -14.13 -8.44 -12.43
C LEU A 13 -14.72 -7.02 -12.35
N ASP A 14 -14.20 -6.07 -13.14
CA ASP A 14 -14.67 -4.67 -13.20
C ASP A 14 -14.61 -3.97 -11.84
N VAL A 15 -13.52 -4.20 -11.11
CA VAL A 15 -13.25 -3.56 -9.82
C VAL A 15 -12.61 -2.18 -10.02
N ASP A 16 -12.91 -1.23 -9.12
CA ASP A 16 -12.32 0.11 -9.17
C ASP A 16 -10.87 0.14 -8.67
N MET A 17 -10.52 -0.76 -7.73
CA MET A 17 -9.26 -0.73 -7.00
C MET A 17 -8.79 -2.12 -6.57
N LEU A 18 -7.48 -2.34 -6.62
CA LEU A 18 -6.81 -3.52 -6.10
C LEU A 18 -5.67 -3.12 -5.16
N THR A 19 -5.45 -3.96 -4.15
CA THR A 19 -4.32 -3.82 -3.24
C THR A 19 -3.27 -4.90 -3.50
N LEU A 20 -2.00 -4.56 -3.30
CA LEU A 20 -0.86 -5.47 -3.40
C LEU A 20 0.22 -5.07 -2.39
N HIS A 21 1.05 -6.01 -1.94
CA HIS A 21 2.08 -5.70 -0.94
C HIS A 21 3.30 -4.99 -1.55
N ALA A 22 3.67 -3.83 -0.99
CA ALA A 22 4.89 -3.12 -1.37
C ALA A 22 6.17 -3.94 -1.08
N SER A 23 6.10 -4.84 -0.09
CA SER A 23 7.19 -5.76 0.26
C SER A 23 7.54 -6.77 -0.82
N GLY A 24 6.67 -6.97 -1.82
CA GLY A 24 7.00 -7.76 -3.02
C GLY A 24 7.99 -7.07 -3.97
N GLY A 25 8.31 -5.80 -3.71
CA GLY A 25 9.35 -5.05 -4.41
C GLY A 25 8.89 -4.36 -5.70
N THR A 26 9.70 -3.40 -6.15
CA THR A 26 9.39 -2.53 -7.30
C THR A 26 9.15 -3.32 -8.60
N ALA A 27 9.91 -4.40 -8.84
CA ALA A 27 9.75 -5.22 -10.04
C ALA A 27 8.38 -5.91 -10.09
N MET A 28 7.86 -6.39 -8.94
CA MET A 28 6.53 -6.97 -8.84
C MET A 28 5.45 -5.92 -9.09
N MET A 29 5.56 -4.77 -8.44
CA MET A 29 4.60 -3.67 -8.57
C MET A 29 4.53 -3.09 -9.98
N ARG A 30 5.69 -2.91 -10.66
CA ARG A 30 5.73 -2.47 -12.06
C ARG A 30 5.04 -3.46 -12.98
N ALA A 31 5.34 -4.74 -12.84
CA ALA A 31 4.69 -5.76 -13.64
C ALA A 31 3.18 -5.83 -13.39
N ALA A 32 2.71 -5.55 -12.17
CA ALA A 32 1.29 -5.43 -11.89
C ALA A 32 0.67 -4.22 -12.61
N ARG A 33 1.33 -3.05 -12.59
CA ARG A 33 0.88 -1.85 -13.31
C ARG A 33 0.83 -2.08 -14.82
N ASP A 34 1.89 -2.65 -15.38
CA ASP A 34 2.02 -2.93 -16.81
C ASP A 34 0.91 -3.86 -17.31
N ALA A 35 0.49 -4.82 -16.48
CA ALA A 35 -0.50 -5.83 -16.83
C ALA A 35 -1.92 -5.26 -17.04
N VAL A 36 -2.25 -4.13 -16.39
CA VAL A 36 -3.58 -3.51 -16.48
C VAL A 36 -3.57 -2.13 -17.14
N GLY A 37 -2.40 -1.58 -17.51
CA GLY A 37 -2.27 -0.27 -18.14
C GLY A 37 -2.77 0.88 -17.26
N LEU A 38 -2.78 2.12 -17.74
CA LEU A 38 -3.24 3.27 -16.92
C LEU A 38 -4.77 3.37 -16.79
N ASP A 39 -5.50 2.76 -17.71
CA ASP A 39 -6.98 2.76 -17.75
C ASP A 39 -7.60 1.63 -16.93
N GLY A 40 -6.79 0.74 -16.36
CA GLY A 40 -7.23 -0.33 -15.47
C GLY A 40 -7.56 0.14 -14.05
N PRO A 41 -7.85 -0.78 -13.11
CA PRO A 41 -8.13 -0.44 -11.72
C PRO A 41 -6.99 0.35 -11.07
N LYS A 42 -7.36 1.10 -10.04
CA LYS A 42 -6.39 1.75 -9.16
C LYS A 42 -5.58 0.71 -8.41
N LEU A 43 -4.26 0.82 -8.48
CA LEU A 43 -3.35 -0.08 -7.79
C LEU A 43 -2.76 0.63 -6.58
N VAL A 44 -3.04 0.11 -5.38
CA VAL A 44 -2.64 0.73 -4.11
C VAL A 44 -1.77 -0.25 -3.31
N ALA A 45 -0.58 0.19 -2.90
CA ALA A 45 0.36 -0.70 -2.23
C ALA A 45 0.13 -0.75 -0.70
N VAL A 46 -0.02 -1.94 -0.14
CA VAL A 46 0.03 -2.15 1.31
C VAL A 46 1.48 -1.99 1.77
N THR A 47 1.72 -1.03 2.66
CA THR A 47 3.06 -0.71 3.18
C THR A 47 3.42 -1.63 4.37
N LEU A 48 3.48 -1.06 5.58
CA LEU A 48 3.61 -1.78 6.84
C LEU A 48 2.23 -1.78 7.50
N LEU A 49 1.78 -2.94 7.98
CA LEU A 49 0.52 -2.99 8.72
C LEU A 49 0.72 -2.29 10.06
N THR A 50 -0.27 -1.51 10.48
CA THR A 50 -0.25 -0.82 11.78
C THR A 50 -0.23 -1.77 12.97
N SER A 51 -0.61 -3.03 12.75
CA SER A 51 -0.52 -4.11 13.74
C SER A 51 0.89 -4.68 13.91
N PHE A 52 1.86 -4.31 13.07
CA PHE A 52 3.22 -4.83 13.19
C PHE A 52 3.93 -4.21 14.39
N SER A 53 4.37 -5.08 15.28
CA SER A 53 5.35 -4.80 16.32
C SER A 53 6.78 -4.90 15.77
N GLY A 54 7.76 -4.49 16.59
CA GLY A 54 9.17 -4.67 16.25
C GLY A 54 9.58 -6.13 16.07
N SER A 55 8.99 -7.05 16.87
CA SER A 55 9.23 -8.48 16.73
C SER A 55 8.65 -9.05 15.43
N ASP A 56 7.49 -8.55 14.97
CA ASP A 56 6.91 -9.01 13.70
C ASP A 56 7.79 -8.59 12.51
N VAL A 57 8.39 -7.40 12.59
CA VAL A 57 9.35 -6.91 11.58
C VAL A 57 10.61 -7.77 11.55
N GLU A 58 11.12 -8.17 12.71
CA GLU A 58 12.27 -9.07 12.81
C GLU A 58 11.93 -10.47 12.28
N GLU A 59 10.77 -11.01 12.63
CA GLU A 59 10.30 -12.32 12.17
C GLU A 59 10.14 -12.35 10.64
N VAL A 60 9.47 -11.35 10.07
CA VAL A 60 9.10 -11.33 8.64
C VAL A 60 10.26 -10.87 7.76
N TRP A 61 11.05 -9.89 8.20
CA TRP A 61 12.09 -9.26 7.37
C TRP A 61 13.52 -9.48 7.87
N GLY A 62 13.71 -10.17 9.00
CA GLY A 62 15.05 -10.47 9.53
C GLY A 62 15.84 -9.24 9.93
N LYS A 63 15.15 -8.13 10.28
CA LYS A 63 15.77 -6.86 10.64
C LYS A 63 15.09 -6.22 11.84
N GLU A 64 15.85 -5.43 12.58
CA GLU A 64 15.28 -4.58 13.64
C GLU A 64 14.41 -3.47 13.03
N LEU A 65 13.24 -3.25 13.64
CA LEU A 65 12.40 -2.10 13.34
C LEU A 65 13.00 -0.84 13.97
N ARG A 66 13.63 -0.01 13.15
CA ARG A 66 14.14 1.30 13.61
C ARG A 66 13.05 2.36 13.69
N SER A 67 12.13 2.36 12.72
CA SER A 67 11.06 3.36 12.62
C SER A 67 9.99 2.88 11.64
N ILE A 68 8.75 2.71 12.14
CA ILE A 68 7.58 2.38 11.31
C ILE A 68 7.37 3.44 10.25
N ARG A 69 7.45 4.72 10.65
CA ARG A 69 7.25 5.86 9.76
C ARG A 69 8.24 5.85 8.60
N ASP A 70 9.51 5.55 8.86
CA ASP A 70 10.53 5.53 7.82
C ASP A 70 10.35 4.36 6.87
N ASP A 71 9.96 3.18 7.38
CA ASP A 71 9.64 2.03 6.54
C ASP A 71 8.39 2.26 5.69
N VAL A 72 7.33 2.86 6.23
CA VAL A 72 6.14 3.25 5.47
C VAL A 72 6.50 4.28 4.39
N ALA A 73 7.26 5.32 4.74
CA ALA A 73 7.69 6.34 3.77
C ALA A 73 8.56 5.74 2.64
N ARG A 74 9.47 4.83 2.98
CA ARG A 74 10.30 4.10 2.00
C ARG A 74 9.44 3.24 1.09
N LEU A 75 8.50 2.46 1.64
CA LEU A 75 7.61 1.59 0.85
C LEU A 75 6.66 2.41 -0.04
N ALA A 76 6.17 3.56 0.45
CA ALA A 76 5.37 4.49 -0.36
C ALA A 76 6.16 5.09 -1.52
N ALA A 77 7.43 5.42 -1.31
CA ALA A 77 8.30 5.87 -2.39
C ALA A 77 8.48 4.79 -3.47
N LEU A 78 8.71 3.53 -3.07
CA LEU A 78 8.83 2.43 -4.03
C LEU A 78 7.53 2.19 -4.82
N ALA A 79 6.37 2.34 -4.18
CA ALA A 79 5.08 2.24 -4.87
C ALA A 79 4.90 3.34 -5.92
N ALA A 80 5.21 4.59 -5.56
CA ALA A 80 5.18 5.71 -6.50
C ALA A 80 6.17 5.51 -7.67
N GLU A 81 7.40 5.06 -7.40
CA GLU A 81 8.42 4.73 -8.41
C GLU A 81 8.04 3.54 -9.31
N ALA A 82 7.12 2.69 -8.85
CA ALA A 82 6.54 1.59 -9.61
C ALA A 82 5.32 2.01 -10.44
N GLY A 83 4.86 3.25 -10.33
CA GLY A 83 3.70 3.76 -11.07
C GLY A 83 2.35 3.34 -10.48
N LEU A 84 2.31 2.97 -9.20
CA LEU A 84 1.04 2.71 -8.50
C LEU A 84 0.32 4.03 -8.18
N ASP A 85 -0.99 3.94 -7.98
CA ASP A 85 -1.86 5.08 -7.73
C ASP A 85 -1.80 5.57 -6.27
N GLY A 86 -1.31 4.74 -5.33
CA GLY A 86 -1.26 5.12 -3.92
C GLY A 86 -0.73 4.03 -2.99
N VAL A 87 -0.95 4.27 -1.69
CA VAL A 87 -0.65 3.32 -0.62
C VAL A 87 -1.79 3.15 0.38
N VAL A 88 -1.78 2.00 1.05
CA VAL A 88 -2.52 1.78 2.31
C VAL A 88 -1.57 2.12 3.47
N SER A 89 -2.00 3.02 4.36
CA SER A 89 -1.27 3.42 5.56
C SER A 89 -2.20 3.91 6.67
N SER A 90 -1.68 4.10 7.89
CA SER A 90 -2.46 4.70 8.98
C SER A 90 -2.73 6.18 8.73
N ALA A 91 -3.68 6.74 9.50
CA ALA A 91 -4.00 8.16 9.49
C ALA A 91 -2.78 9.04 9.84
N LEU A 92 -1.87 8.53 10.67
CA LEU A 92 -0.69 9.25 11.16
C LEU A 92 0.35 9.51 10.06
N GLU A 93 0.37 8.70 9.00
CA GLU A 93 1.31 8.85 7.88
C GLU A 93 0.74 9.62 6.70
N VAL A 94 -0.58 9.88 6.65
CA VAL A 94 -1.26 10.54 5.52
C VAL A 94 -0.56 11.84 5.14
N GLU A 95 -0.33 12.73 6.11
CA GLU A 95 0.26 14.03 5.85
C GLU A 95 1.68 13.90 5.29
N ALA A 96 2.49 13.00 5.85
CA ALA A 96 3.86 12.78 5.40
C ALA A 96 3.93 12.23 3.97
N VAL A 97 3.05 11.27 3.64
CA VAL A 97 2.95 10.71 2.29
C VAL A 97 2.48 11.77 1.30
N LYS A 98 1.43 12.53 1.63
CA LYS A 98 0.88 13.58 0.77
C LYS A 98 1.87 14.73 0.52
N ARG A 99 2.62 15.16 1.54
CA ARG A 99 3.69 16.17 1.36
C ARG A 99 4.77 15.71 0.38
N ARG A 100 5.07 14.41 0.36
CA ARG A 100 6.14 13.84 -0.49
C ARG A 100 5.68 13.52 -1.90
N HIS A 101 4.48 12.97 -2.06
CA HIS A 101 4.00 12.41 -3.34
C HIS A 101 2.87 13.23 -4.00
N GLY A 102 2.41 14.29 -3.34
CA GLY A 102 1.35 15.15 -3.84
C GLY A 102 -0.05 14.66 -3.50
N SER A 103 -1.05 15.52 -3.74
CA SER A 103 -2.45 15.26 -3.41
C SER A 103 -3.07 14.13 -4.25
N ALA A 104 -2.60 13.93 -5.48
CA ALA A 104 -3.08 12.91 -6.40
C ALA A 104 -2.70 11.48 -5.99
N PHE A 105 -1.60 11.28 -5.26
CA PHE A 105 -1.19 9.97 -4.79
C PHE A 105 -2.11 9.50 -3.66
N LEU A 106 -2.88 8.45 -3.88
CA LEU A 106 -3.92 8.01 -2.96
C LEU A 106 -3.32 7.51 -1.64
N VAL A 107 -4.00 7.82 -0.54
CA VAL A 107 -3.70 7.23 0.77
C VAL A 107 -5.00 6.65 1.29
N VAL A 108 -5.09 5.33 1.29
CA VAL A 108 -6.25 4.58 1.78
C VAL A 108 -6.00 4.23 3.23
N THR A 109 -6.81 4.77 4.14
CA THR A 109 -6.64 4.59 5.58
C THR A 109 -7.76 3.72 6.15
N PRO A 110 -7.49 2.46 6.49
CA PRO A 110 -8.48 1.57 7.10
C PRO A 110 -8.70 1.91 8.58
N GLY A 111 -9.85 1.50 9.12
CA GLY A 111 -10.11 1.52 10.57
C GLY A 111 -10.40 2.90 11.18
N ILE A 112 -10.80 3.88 10.37
CA ILE A 112 -11.29 5.17 10.90
C ILE A 112 -12.64 4.95 11.59
N ARG A 113 -12.73 5.36 12.86
CA ARG A 113 -13.96 5.33 13.65
C ARG A 113 -14.60 6.72 13.67
N PRO A 114 -15.86 6.87 13.23
CA PRO A 114 -16.60 8.12 13.35
C PRO A 114 -16.79 8.51 14.83
N GLU A 115 -16.80 9.81 15.12
CA GLU A 115 -17.15 10.28 16.47
C GLU A 115 -18.61 9.91 16.79
N GLY A 116 -18.83 9.25 17.92
CA GLY A 116 -20.16 8.92 18.43
C GLY A 116 -20.64 7.49 18.17
N GLU A 117 -19.87 6.66 17.48
CA GLU A 117 -20.15 5.21 17.39
C GLU A 117 -19.52 4.47 18.57
N GLU A 118 -20.33 3.72 19.33
CA GLU A 118 -19.83 2.80 20.35
C GLU A 118 -18.93 1.74 19.72
N ALA A 119 -17.92 1.28 20.45
CA ALA A 119 -17.06 0.18 20.04
C ALA A 119 -17.89 -1.12 19.97
N GLY A 120 -18.51 -1.38 18.83
CA GLY A 120 -19.17 -2.64 18.54
C GLY A 120 -18.15 -3.67 18.09
N ASP A 121 -17.30 -4.12 19.02
CA ASP A 121 -16.55 -5.39 19.02
C ASP A 121 -16.29 -5.82 20.48
#